data_AF-A0A850UZF8-F1
#
_entry.id   AF-A0A850UZF8-F1
#
_cell.length_a   1.000
_cell.length_b   1.000
_cell.length_c   1.000
_cell.angle_alpha   90.00
_cell.angle_beta   90.00
_cell.angle_gamma   90.00
#
_symmetry.space_group_name_H-M   'P 1'
#
loop_
_entity.id
_entity.type
_entity.pdbx_description
1 polymer ?
#
loop_
_entity_poly.entity_id
_entity_poly.type
_entity_poly.pdbx_seq_one_letter_code
_entity_poly.pdbx_strand_id
1 'polypeptide(L)'
;AAATTAFSLSAASSSSAALLRPGWAPLRRWRSLTRSTSSSPRSAASDEATVISGTKLAHQVLKEVRRDVESWISAGNQRPHLTVVLVGDNPASHIYVRNKIKAAAAVGISSEIILRPRDISQEELLDMTVKLNKDSRVSGLLVQLPLPEHIDERTVCNAIAPEKDVDGFHIMNIGRLCLDQPSIIPATAAAVWEIIKRTGKRL
;
A
#
# COMPACT_ATOMS: atom_id res chain seq x y z
N ALA A 1 -52.38 -11.75 7.82
CA ALA A 1 -51.97 -12.24 6.50
C ALA A 1 -50.45 -12.11 6.44
N ALA A 2 -49.71 -13.16 6.79
CA ALA A 2 -49.17 -14.19 5.87
C ALA A 2 -48.13 -13.58 4.89
N ALA A 3 -46.88 -14.02 4.75
CA ALA A 3 -46.31 -15.33 5.06
C ALA A 3 -44.78 -15.27 5.30
N THR A 4 -44.34 -16.08 6.25
CA THR A 4 -43.00 -16.66 6.45
C THR A 4 -42.67 -17.68 5.34
N THR A 5 -41.39 -18.00 5.10
CA THR A 5 -40.78 -19.34 4.76
C THR A 5 -39.46 -19.09 3.98
N ALA A 6 -38.27 -19.14 4.59
CA ALA A 6 -37.45 -20.31 4.93
C ALA A 6 -37.08 -21.20 3.72
N PHE A 7 -35.83 -21.15 3.26
CA PHE A 7 -35.28 -22.14 2.31
C PHE A 7 -34.24 -22.99 3.03
N SER A 8 -34.57 -24.28 3.17
CA SER A 8 -33.81 -25.30 3.87
C SER A 8 -32.75 -25.94 2.97
N LEU A 9 -31.60 -26.22 3.58
CA LEU A 9 -30.64 -27.24 3.15
C LEU A 9 -31.25 -28.63 3.32
N SER A 10 -31.02 -29.53 2.35
CA SER A 10 -31.09 -30.97 2.62
C SER A 10 -30.04 -31.70 1.77
N ALA A 11 -29.19 -32.42 2.49
CA ALA A 11 -28.28 -33.43 1.96
C ALA A 11 -29.04 -34.75 1.78
N ALA A 12 -28.72 -35.49 0.73
CA ALA A 12 -29.03 -36.91 0.63
C ALA A 12 -27.84 -37.66 0.04
N SER A 13 -27.47 -38.73 0.74
CA SER A 13 -26.28 -39.55 0.60
C SER A 13 -26.59 -40.92 -0.03
N SER A 14 -25.58 -41.48 -0.73
CA SER A 14 -25.27 -42.92 -0.91
C SER A 14 -26.15 -43.72 -1.91
N SER A 15 -25.67 -44.64 -2.76
CA SER A 15 -24.39 -45.38 -2.86
C SER A 15 -24.18 -46.04 -4.25
N SER A 16 -22.90 -46.14 -4.64
CA SER A 16 -22.14 -47.22 -5.33
C SER A 16 -22.60 -47.94 -6.60
N ALA A 17 -21.75 -47.87 -7.65
CA ALA A 17 -21.01 -49.00 -8.26
C ALA A 17 -20.01 -48.41 -9.31
N ALA A 18 -18.70 -48.34 -9.04
CA ALA A 18 -17.66 -49.34 -9.32
C ALA A 18 -17.22 -49.45 -10.81
N LEU A 19 -15.90 -49.63 -11.00
CA LEU A 19 -15.12 -50.00 -12.21
C LEU A 19 -14.50 -48.81 -12.97
N LEU A 20 -13.21 -48.71 -13.32
CA LEU A 20 -11.99 -49.52 -13.22
C LEU A 20 -10.75 -48.58 -13.38
N ARG A 21 -9.66 -48.83 -12.65
CA ARG A 21 -8.26 -48.44 -12.97
C ARG A 21 -7.54 -49.73 -13.43
N PRO A 22 -6.55 -49.73 -14.35
CA PRO A 22 -5.17 -49.22 -14.13
C PRO A 22 -4.55 -48.63 -15.44
N GLY A 23 -3.33 -48.08 -15.54
CA GLY A 23 -2.12 -48.11 -14.71
C GLY A 23 -1.05 -47.16 -15.28
N TRP A 24 0.09 -47.12 -14.61
CA TRP A 24 1.22 -46.21 -14.86
C TRP A 24 2.29 -46.77 -15.82
N ALA A 25 2.99 -45.80 -16.45
CA ALA A 25 4.35 -45.80 -17.01
C ALA A 25 4.55 -46.18 -18.51
N PRO A 26 5.66 -45.78 -19.19
CA PRO A 26 6.75 -44.85 -18.80
C PRO A 26 7.08 -43.74 -19.83
N LEU A 27 7.96 -42.82 -19.40
CA LEU A 27 8.56 -41.72 -20.15
C LEU A 27 9.15 -42.14 -21.51
N ARG A 28 8.90 -41.32 -22.55
CA ARG A 28 9.68 -41.32 -23.81
C ARG A 28 10.30 -39.94 -24.06
N ARG A 29 11.62 -39.92 -23.89
CA ARG A 29 12.67 -39.21 -24.63
C ARG A 29 12.17 -38.21 -25.70
N TRP A 30 12.33 -36.92 -25.44
CA TRP A 30 12.23 -35.90 -26.49
C TRP A 30 13.48 -35.98 -27.37
N ARG A 31 13.32 -36.42 -28.63
CA ARG A 31 14.31 -36.23 -29.68
C ARG A 31 14.17 -34.80 -30.20
N SER A 32 15.27 -34.06 -30.21
CA SER A 32 15.41 -32.76 -30.85
C SER A 32 15.22 -32.90 -32.36
N LEU A 33 14.13 -32.35 -32.88
CA LEU A 33 13.95 -32.09 -34.30
C LEU A 33 14.50 -30.70 -34.60
N THR A 34 15.68 -30.67 -35.22
CA THR A 34 16.22 -29.48 -35.88
C THR A 34 15.28 -29.06 -37.00
N ARG A 35 14.65 -27.89 -36.86
CA ARG A 35 13.91 -27.26 -37.95
C ARG A 35 14.65 -26.02 -38.42
N SER A 36 15.30 -26.12 -39.58
CA SER A 36 15.77 -24.95 -40.31
C SER A 36 14.57 -24.26 -40.95
N THR A 37 14.31 -23.02 -40.56
CA THR A 37 13.45 -22.11 -41.34
C THR A 37 14.05 -20.70 -41.32
N SER A 38 14.48 -20.28 -42.50
CA SER A 38 14.80 -18.93 -42.98
C SER A 38 14.58 -17.76 -42.00
N SER A 39 15.69 -17.16 -41.58
CA SER A 39 15.73 -15.88 -40.88
C SER A 39 15.54 -14.72 -41.86
N SER A 40 14.33 -14.15 -41.92
CA SER A 40 14.22 -12.71 -42.19
C SER A 40 14.74 -11.97 -40.96
N PRO A 41 15.63 -10.96 -41.09
CA PRO A 41 16.09 -10.21 -39.93
C PRO A 41 14.92 -9.33 -39.45
N ARG A 42 14.12 -9.86 -38.53
CA ARG A 42 13.40 -8.98 -37.61
C ARG A 42 14.49 -8.19 -36.90
N SER A 43 14.48 -6.87 -37.09
CA SER A 43 15.25 -5.94 -36.28
C SER A 43 15.22 -6.43 -34.84
N ALA A 44 16.39 -6.80 -34.30
CA ALA A 44 16.56 -7.16 -32.91
C ALA A 44 16.31 -5.88 -32.10
N ALA A 45 15.04 -5.53 -31.89
CA ALA A 45 14.66 -4.76 -30.72
C ALA A 45 15.21 -5.57 -29.55
N SER A 46 16.14 -4.99 -28.81
CA SER A 46 16.74 -5.60 -27.65
C SER A 46 15.62 -6.10 -26.73
N ASP A 47 15.52 -7.41 -26.55
CA ASP A 47 14.60 -8.07 -25.61
C ASP A 47 14.99 -7.83 -24.14
N GLU A 48 15.77 -6.78 -23.89
CA GLU A 48 16.32 -6.43 -22.60
C GLU A 48 15.34 -5.53 -21.85
N ALA A 49 15.00 -5.94 -20.63
CA ALA A 49 14.10 -5.18 -19.78
C ALA A 49 14.70 -3.81 -19.46
N THR A 50 13.96 -2.74 -19.73
CA THR A 50 14.36 -1.39 -19.33
C THR A 50 14.31 -1.26 -17.81
N VAL A 51 15.45 -1.02 -17.17
CA VAL A 51 15.53 -0.76 -15.73
C VAL A 51 14.96 0.63 -15.41
N ILE A 52 13.93 0.67 -14.59
CA ILE A 52 13.33 1.92 -14.11
C ILE A 52 13.98 2.30 -12.77
N SER A 53 14.61 3.47 -12.70
CA SER A 53 15.21 3.97 -11.46
C SER A 53 14.16 4.69 -10.60
N GLY A 54 13.56 3.98 -9.65
CA GLY A 54 12.66 4.58 -8.65
C GLY A 54 13.31 5.71 -7.85
N THR A 55 14.62 5.62 -7.57
CA THR A 55 15.38 6.67 -6.88
C THR A 55 15.40 7.98 -7.66
N LYS A 56 15.65 7.93 -8.99
CA LYS A 56 15.63 9.14 -9.83
C LYS A 56 14.24 9.77 -9.85
N LEU A 57 13.19 8.96 -9.96
CA LEU A 57 11.80 9.45 -9.96
C LEU A 57 11.42 10.05 -8.59
N ALA A 58 11.78 9.40 -7.48
CA ALA A 58 11.56 9.93 -6.15
C ALA A 58 12.25 11.30 -5.94
N HIS A 59 13.48 11.49 -6.45
CA HIS A 59 14.13 12.79 -6.40
C HIS A 59 13.42 13.88 -7.21
N GLN A 60 12.79 13.54 -8.33
CA GLN A 60 11.98 14.49 -9.09
C GLN A 60 10.72 14.87 -8.30
N VAL A 61 10.00 13.89 -7.77
CA VAL A 61 8.82 14.11 -6.91
C VAL A 61 9.17 14.99 -5.71
N LEU A 62 10.28 14.71 -5.01
CA LEU A 62 10.69 15.53 -3.86
C LEU A 62 11.01 16.98 -4.25
N LYS A 63 11.56 17.24 -5.45
CA LYS A 63 11.78 18.61 -5.94
C LYS A 63 10.47 19.33 -6.22
N GLU A 64 9.50 18.63 -6.81
CA GLU A 64 8.16 19.17 -7.06
C GLU A 64 7.46 19.50 -5.73
N VAL A 65 7.44 18.56 -4.79
CA VAL A 65 6.84 18.76 -3.46
C VAL A 65 7.51 19.91 -2.70
N ARG A 66 8.85 20.04 -2.76
CA ARG A 66 9.54 21.17 -2.13
C ARG A 66 9.05 22.50 -2.67
N ARG A 67 8.93 22.65 -4.00
CA ARG A 67 8.43 23.86 -4.64
C ARG A 67 6.99 24.16 -4.20
N ASP A 68 6.15 23.13 -4.09
CA ASP A 68 4.76 23.29 -3.68
C ASP A 68 4.66 23.73 -2.21
N VAL A 69 5.49 23.18 -1.33
CA VAL A 69 5.60 23.59 0.08
C VAL A 69 6.12 25.03 0.22
N GLU A 70 7.13 25.41 -0.55
CA GLU A 70 7.66 26.78 -0.58
C GLU A 70 6.60 27.78 -1.04
N SER A 71 5.85 27.45 -2.09
CA SER A 71 4.73 28.26 -2.59
C SER A 71 3.62 28.39 -1.53
N TRP A 72 3.24 27.27 -0.89
CA TRP A 72 2.22 27.24 0.16
C TRP A 72 2.57 28.16 1.33
N ILE A 73 3.81 28.11 1.81
CA ILE A 73 4.30 28.94 2.91
C ILE A 73 4.39 30.41 2.47
N SER A 74 4.86 30.68 1.25
CA SER A 74 4.98 32.04 0.71
C SER A 74 3.61 32.73 0.55
N ALA A 75 2.55 31.95 0.38
CA ALA A 75 1.17 32.44 0.38
C ALA A 75 0.61 32.75 1.79
N GLY A 76 1.43 32.64 2.85
CA GLY A 76 1.05 32.97 4.23
C GLY A 76 0.42 31.81 5.00
N ASN A 77 0.35 30.62 4.42
CA ASN A 77 -0.21 29.45 5.11
C ASN A 77 0.79 28.86 6.12
N GLN A 78 0.25 28.16 7.12
CA GLN A 78 1.07 27.43 8.07
C GLN A 78 1.87 26.31 7.38
N ARG A 79 3.14 26.16 7.77
CA ARG A 79 4.01 25.08 7.31
C ARG A 79 3.35 23.71 7.61
N PRO A 80 3.29 22.79 6.65
CA PRO A 80 2.76 21.44 6.90
C PRO A 80 3.55 20.71 7.99
N HIS A 81 2.84 19.90 8.77
CA HIS A 81 3.40 19.08 9.83
C HIS A 81 2.99 17.62 9.70
N LEU A 82 3.98 16.72 9.76
CA LEU A 82 3.78 15.26 9.76
C LEU A 82 4.11 14.69 11.14
N THR A 83 3.11 14.08 11.79
CA THR A 83 3.32 13.32 13.02
C THR A 83 3.35 11.83 12.70
N VAL A 84 4.39 11.14 13.16
CA VAL A 84 4.54 9.68 13.03
C VAL A 84 4.49 9.04 14.41
N VAL A 85 3.52 8.15 14.64
CA VAL A 85 3.49 7.32 15.85
C VAL A 85 4.21 6.00 15.56
N LEU A 86 5.18 5.65 16.40
CA LEU A 86 5.92 4.40 16.30
C LEU A 86 5.79 3.62 17.61
N VAL A 87 5.27 2.40 17.54
CA VAL A 87 5.04 1.52 18.68
C VAL A 87 6.07 0.40 18.69
N GLY A 88 6.77 0.23 19.81
CA GLY A 88 7.81 -0.78 19.98
C GLY A 88 9.14 -0.43 19.28
N ASP A 89 10.05 -1.40 19.28
CA ASP A 89 11.47 -1.17 18.95
C ASP A 89 11.94 -1.95 17.70
N ASN A 90 11.04 -2.24 16.76
CA ASN A 90 11.39 -2.98 15.54
C ASN A 90 12.43 -2.19 14.71
N PRO A 91 13.67 -2.70 14.52
CA PRO A 91 14.72 -1.97 13.81
C PRO A 91 14.34 -1.54 12.39
N ALA A 92 13.57 -2.38 11.67
CA ALA A 92 13.10 -2.03 10.34
C ALA A 92 12.17 -0.82 10.39
N SER A 93 11.19 -0.81 11.30
CA SER A 93 10.27 0.30 11.49
C SER A 93 11.00 1.61 11.83
N HIS A 94 12.03 1.57 12.67
CA HIS A 94 12.85 2.75 12.95
C HIS A 94 13.55 3.30 11.70
N ILE A 95 14.11 2.43 10.85
CA ILE A 95 14.76 2.85 9.60
C ILE A 95 13.72 3.48 8.65
N TYR A 96 12.56 2.85 8.48
CA TYR A 96 11.48 3.37 7.64
C TYR A 96 11.01 4.76 8.12
N VAL A 97 10.73 4.91 9.42
CA VAL A 97 10.29 6.18 9.99
C VAL A 97 11.38 7.25 9.85
N ARG A 98 12.64 6.91 10.13
CA ARG A 98 13.77 7.86 9.95
C ARG A 98 13.87 8.35 8.51
N ASN A 99 13.63 7.48 7.53
CA ASN A 99 13.62 7.86 6.12
C ASN A 99 12.43 8.78 5.78
N LYS A 100 11.23 8.52 6.33
CA LYS A 100 10.06 9.40 6.20
C LYS A 100 10.35 10.81 6.75
N ILE A 101 10.93 10.92 7.94
CA ILE A 101 11.30 12.21 8.56
C ILE A 101 12.36 12.95 7.74
N LYS A 102 13.39 12.24 7.26
CA LYS A 102 14.41 12.84 6.39
C LYS A 102 13.81 13.38 5.10
N ALA A 103 12.88 12.64 4.49
CA ALA A 103 12.20 13.08 3.27
C ALA A 103 11.32 14.31 3.53
N ALA A 104 10.55 14.32 4.61
CA ALA A 104 9.75 15.47 5.04
C ALA A 104 10.62 16.72 5.24
N ALA A 105 11.72 16.60 5.99
CA ALA A 105 12.66 17.68 6.21
C ALA A 105 13.28 18.20 4.89
N ALA A 106 13.64 17.29 3.97
CA ALA A 106 14.22 17.64 2.68
C ALA A 106 13.28 18.45 1.77
N VAL A 107 11.96 18.42 2.02
CA VAL A 107 10.97 19.19 1.26
C VAL A 107 10.37 20.35 2.06
N GLY A 108 10.92 20.65 3.25
CA GLY A 108 10.48 21.77 4.08
C GLY A 108 9.28 21.47 4.98
N ILE A 109 8.82 20.22 5.05
CA ILE A 109 7.75 19.77 5.96
C ILE A 109 8.35 19.57 7.35
N SER A 110 7.69 20.14 8.36
CA SER A 110 8.05 19.89 9.77
C SER A 110 7.54 18.51 10.18
N SER A 111 8.23 17.81 11.08
CA SER A 111 7.79 16.48 11.49
C SER A 111 8.26 16.09 12.88
N GLU A 112 7.54 15.18 13.50
CA GLU A 112 7.86 14.62 14.82
C GLU A 112 7.62 13.10 14.82
N ILE A 113 8.37 12.40 15.67
CA ILE A 113 8.14 10.98 15.97
C ILE A 113 7.68 10.88 17.41
N ILE A 114 6.52 10.27 17.62
CA ILE A 114 6.03 9.90 18.95
C ILE A 114 6.33 8.42 19.16
N LEU A 115 7.33 8.14 20.00
CA LEU A 115 7.68 6.78 20.38
C LEU A 115 6.77 6.30 21.51
N ARG A 116 6.28 5.07 21.38
CA ARG A 116 5.51 4.38 22.43
C ARG A 116 6.06 2.98 22.67
N PRO A 117 6.04 2.53 23.93
CA PRO A 117 6.53 1.19 24.24
C PRO A 117 5.58 0.14 23.64
N ARG A 118 6.10 -1.07 23.43
CA ARG A 118 5.34 -2.15 22.78
C ARG A 118 4.09 -2.55 23.55
N ASP A 119 4.00 -2.24 24.83
CA ASP A 119 2.92 -2.63 25.76
C ASP A 119 1.84 -1.55 25.92
N ILE A 120 1.92 -0.44 25.17
CA ILE A 120 0.83 0.55 25.10
C ILE A 120 -0.50 -0.14 24.80
N SER A 121 -1.56 0.25 25.49
CA SER A 121 -2.88 -0.30 25.22
C SER A 121 -3.45 0.25 23.91
N GLN A 122 -4.37 -0.49 23.29
CA GLN A 122 -5.10 0.01 22.12
C GLN A 122 -5.86 1.30 22.46
N GLU A 123 -6.47 1.38 23.64
CA GLU A 123 -7.22 2.56 24.10
C GLU A 123 -6.33 3.80 24.20
N GLU A 124 -5.14 3.66 24.77
CA GLU A 124 -4.17 4.76 24.88
C GLU A 124 -3.70 5.25 23.49
N LEU A 125 -3.50 4.32 22.55
CA LEU A 125 -3.12 4.66 21.17
C LEU A 125 -4.27 5.37 20.43
N LEU A 126 -5.51 4.94 20.63
CA LEU A 126 -6.70 5.57 20.05
C LEU A 126 -6.93 6.98 20.62
N ASP A 127 -6.82 7.14 21.95
CA ASP A 127 -6.95 8.44 22.62
C ASP A 127 -5.92 9.45 22.11
N MET A 128 -4.69 9.00 21.89
CA MET A 128 -3.64 9.81 21.30
C MET A 128 -3.95 10.19 19.85
N THR A 129 -4.46 9.24 19.07
CA THR A 129 -4.90 9.47 17.68
C THR A 129 -6.00 10.53 17.64
N VAL A 130 -6.98 10.47 18.55
CA VAL A 130 -8.05 11.49 18.67
C VAL A 130 -7.48 12.87 18.99
N LYS A 131 -6.48 12.97 19.87
CA LYS A 131 -5.83 14.25 20.18
C LYS A 131 -5.10 14.82 18.96
N LEU A 132 -4.36 14.00 18.23
CA LEU A 132 -3.63 14.40 17.02
C LEU A 132 -4.57 14.80 15.86
N ASN A 133 -5.71 14.13 15.74
CA ASN A 133 -6.75 14.52 14.78
C ASN A 133 -7.29 15.93 15.06
N LYS A 134 -7.43 16.31 16.33
CA LYS A 134 -7.93 17.63 16.74
C LYS A 134 -6.87 18.73 16.73
N ASP A 135 -5.58 18.39 16.71
CA ASP A 135 -4.51 19.37 16.65
C ASP A 135 -4.43 19.99 15.26
N SER A 136 -4.77 21.28 15.15
CA SER A 136 -4.73 22.02 13.89
C SER A 136 -3.33 22.18 13.31
N ARG A 137 -2.28 21.98 14.13
CA ARG A 137 -0.90 22.01 13.67
C ARG A 137 -0.54 20.75 12.88
N VAL A 138 -1.19 19.62 13.15
CA VAL A 138 -0.93 18.33 12.48
C VAL A 138 -1.67 18.29 11.14
N SER A 139 -0.93 18.31 10.04
CA SER A 139 -1.47 18.21 8.68
C SER A 139 -1.59 16.77 8.21
N GLY A 140 -0.67 15.90 8.64
CA GLY A 140 -0.64 14.49 8.30
C GLY A 140 -0.27 13.64 9.51
N LEU A 141 -0.91 12.48 9.61
CA LEU A 141 -0.74 11.52 10.69
C LEU A 141 -0.60 10.13 10.11
N LEU A 142 0.38 9.38 10.62
CA LEU A 142 0.47 7.94 10.37
C LEU A 142 0.91 7.19 11.63
N VAL A 143 0.40 5.97 11.78
CA VAL A 143 0.86 5.01 12.77
C VAL A 143 1.66 3.94 12.04
N GLN A 144 2.93 3.77 12.39
CA GLN A 144 3.83 2.86 11.69
C GLN A 144 3.48 1.40 11.98
N LEU A 145 3.16 0.65 10.93
CA LEU A 145 2.90 -0.79 10.97
C LEU A 145 4.21 -1.62 10.80
N PRO A 146 4.23 -2.90 11.23
CA PRO A 146 3.18 -3.59 11.97
C PRO A 146 3.07 -3.14 13.43
N LEU A 147 1.88 -3.24 14.02
CA LEU A 147 1.65 -3.03 15.45
C LEU A 147 1.81 -4.34 16.24
N PRO A 148 2.00 -4.26 17.57
CA PRO A 148 1.93 -5.43 18.45
C PRO A 148 0.60 -6.21 18.30
N GLU A 149 0.65 -7.53 18.50
CA GLU A 149 -0.49 -8.44 18.26
C GLU A 149 -1.76 -8.12 19.06
N HIS A 150 -1.63 -7.46 20.22
CA HIS A 150 -2.78 -7.07 21.06
C HIS A 150 -3.49 -5.80 20.57
N ILE A 151 -3.03 -5.18 19.49
CA ILE A 151 -3.63 -3.98 18.89
C ILE A 151 -4.17 -4.31 17.50
N ASP A 152 -5.44 -4.00 17.29
CA ASP A 152 -6.08 -4.14 15.99
C ASP A 152 -5.68 -2.98 15.05
N GLU A 153 -4.79 -3.28 14.09
CA GLU A 153 -4.28 -2.32 13.12
C GLU A 153 -5.39 -1.62 12.34
N ARG A 154 -6.48 -2.34 12.01
CA ARG A 154 -7.58 -1.79 11.21
C ARG A 154 -8.34 -0.71 12.00
N THR A 155 -8.60 -0.95 13.27
CA THR A 155 -9.23 0.00 14.19
C THR A 155 -8.38 1.24 14.34
N VAL A 156 -7.06 1.09 14.50
CA VAL A 156 -6.13 2.24 14.58
C VAL A 156 -6.08 3.02 13.27
N CYS A 157 -5.95 2.36 12.12
CA CYS A 157 -5.97 3.02 10.81
C CYS A 157 -7.27 3.82 10.58
N ASN A 158 -8.41 3.25 10.98
CA ASN A 158 -9.72 3.91 10.86
C ASN A 158 -9.96 5.00 11.91
N ALA A 159 -9.11 5.12 12.93
CA ALA A 159 -9.20 6.19 13.92
C ALA A 159 -8.50 7.47 13.44
N ILE A 160 -7.59 7.40 12.46
CA ILE A 160 -6.94 8.56 11.86
C ILE A 160 -7.97 9.32 11.02
N ALA A 161 -8.07 10.65 11.17
CA ALA A 161 -8.99 11.44 10.35
C ALA A 161 -8.68 11.25 8.85
N PRO A 162 -9.67 10.97 7.97
CA PRO A 162 -9.42 10.69 6.56
C PRO A 162 -8.58 11.74 5.83
N GLU A 163 -8.76 13.01 6.19
CA GLU A 163 -8.03 14.15 5.63
C GLU A 163 -6.58 14.27 6.12
N LYS A 164 -6.23 13.59 7.22
CA LYS A 164 -4.87 13.50 7.77
C LYS A 164 -4.19 12.16 7.51
N ASP A 165 -4.90 11.17 6.97
CA ASP A 165 -4.42 9.81 6.70
C ASP A 165 -3.48 9.78 5.48
N VAL A 166 -2.21 10.14 5.71
CA VAL A 166 -1.20 10.23 4.64
C VAL A 166 -0.73 8.87 4.12
N ASP A 167 -0.97 7.78 4.85
CA ASP A 167 -0.68 6.42 4.38
C ASP A 167 -1.86 5.84 3.55
N GLY A 168 -3.04 6.46 3.60
CA GLY A 168 -4.20 6.11 2.76
C GLY A 168 -4.93 4.84 3.19
N PHE A 169 -4.83 4.44 4.46
CA PHE A 169 -5.38 3.17 4.97
C PHE A 169 -6.77 3.29 5.59
N HIS A 170 -7.25 4.51 5.82
CA HIS A 170 -8.59 4.75 6.34
C HIS A 170 -9.65 4.22 5.36
N ILE A 171 -10.65 3.50 5.88
CA ILE A 171 -11.67 2.84 5.05
C ILE A 171 -12.40 3.81 4.10
N MET A 172 -12.63 5.06 4.52
CA MET A 172 -13.22 6.09 3.65
C MET A 172 -12.30 6.49 2.49
N ASN A 173 -10.98 6.52 2.67
CA ASN A 173 -10.04 6.81 1.58
C ASN A 173 -9.99 5.65 0.58
N ILE A 174 -9.93 4.41 1.09
CA ILE A 174 -10.03 3.21 0.25
C ILE A 174 -11.36 3.13 -0.50
N GLY A 175 -12.48 3.39 0.19
CA GLY A 175 -13.82 3.36 -0.41
C GLY A 175 -13.98 4.41 -1.50
N ARG A 176 -13.50 5.64 -1.27
CA ARG A 176 -13.46 6.70 -2.28
C ARG A 176 -12.60 6.31 -3.47
N LEU A 177 -11.41 5.76 -3.24
CA LEU A 177 -10.54 5.26 -4.31
C LEU A 177 -11.23 4.18 -5.17
N CYS A 178 -11.90 3.21 -4.56
CA CYS A 178 -12.63 2.16 -5.27
C CYS A 178 -13.82 2.67 -6.11
N LEU A 179 -14.30 3.88 -5.81
CA LEU A 179 -15.41 4.54 -6.51
C LEU A 179 -14.93 5.66 -7.44
N ASP A 180 -13.63 5.71 -7.74
CA ASP A 180 -12.98 6.77 -8.53
C ASP A 180 -13.23 8.19 -7.99
N GLN A 181 -13.41 8.32 -6.68
CA GLN A 181 -13.59 9.59 -5.99
C GLN A 181 -12.26 10.15 -5.45
N PRO A 182 -12.12 11.49 -5.37
CA PRO A 182 -10.94 12.11 -4.77
C PRO A 182 -10.67 11.60 -3.35
N SER A 183 -9.45 11.13 -3.11
CA SER A 183 -9.00 10.56 -1.84
C SER A 183 -7.49 10.56 -1.71
N ILE A 184 -6.99 10.34 -0.50
CA ILE A 184 -5.59 9.98 -0.29
C ILE A 184 -5.42 8.51 -0.68
N ILE A 185 -4.50 8.24 -1.59
CA ILE A 185 -4.25 6.89 -2.13
C ILE A 185 -3.14 6.23 -1.31
N PRO A 186 -3.23 4.91 -1.03
CA PRO A 186 -2.14 4.17 -0.39
C PRO A 186 -0.78 4.46 -1.02
N ALA A 187 0.18 4.92 -0.20
CA ALA A 187 1.42 5.52 -0.70
C ALA A 187 2.20 4.61 -1.66
N THR A 188 2.26 3.31 -1.38
CA THR A 188 2.92 2.33 -2.27
C THR A 188 2.19 2.15 -3.60
N ALA A 189 0.86 2.09 -3.59
CA ALA A 189 0.07 1.98 -4.82
C ALA A 189 0.20 3.26 -5.67
N ALA A 190 0.13 4.43 -5.02
CA ALA A 190 0.35 5.72 -5.66
C ALA A 190 1.76 5.81 -6.29
N ALA A 191 2.78 5.31 -5.59
CA ALA A 191 4.15 5.29 -6.11
C ALA A 191 4.30 4.38 -7.35
N VAL A 192 3.73 3.18 -7.33
CA VAL A 192 3.73 2.27 -8.49
C VAL A 192 3.04 2.92 -9.69
N TRP A 193 1.87 3.53 -9.47
CA TRP A 193 1.15 4.24 -10.51
C TRP A 193 1.95 5.41 -11.09
N GLU A 194 2.59 6.19 -10.24
CA GLU A 194 3.42 7.32 -10.67
C GLU A 194 4.65 6.87 -11.46
N ILE A 195 5.26 5.73 -11.09
CA ILE A 195 6.35 5.11 -11.86
C ILE A 195 5.87 4.73 -13.27
N ILE A 196 4.69 4.11 -13.39
CA ILE A 196 4.12 3.70 -14.67
C ILE A 196 3.82 4.94 -15.53
N LYS A 197 3.16 5.95 -14.96
CA LYS A 197 2.83 7.21 -15.64
C LYS A 197 4.07 7.92 -16.17
N ARG A 198 5.11 8.09 -15.35
CA ARG A 198 6.34 8.81 -15.74
C ARG A 198 7.20 8.06 -16.76
N THR A 199 7.03 6.74 -16.88
CA THR A 199 7.76 5.92 -17.85
C THR A 199 7.03 5.75 -19.18
N GLY A 200 5.83 6.32 -19.32
CA GLY A 200 5.07 6.30 -20.58
C GLY A 200 4.60 4.91 -21.00
N LYS A 201 4.63 3.92 -20.10
CA LYS A 201 4.11 2.59 -20.40
C LYS A 201 2.60 2.61 -20.26
N ARG A 202 1.88 2.36 -21.37
CA ARG A 202 0.43 2.13 -21.33
C ARG A 202 0.17 0.78 -20.66
N LEU A 203 -0.69 0.78 -19.63
CA LEU A 203 -1.34 -0.42 -19.13
C LEU A 203 -2.56 -0.77 -19.99
#